data_AF-A0A2V0NKN7-F1
#
_entry.id   AF-A0A2V0NKN7-F1
#
_cell.length_a   1.000
_cell.length_b   1.000
_cell.length_c   1.000
_cell.angle_alpha   90.00
_cell.angle_beta   90.00
_cell.angle_gamma   90.00
#
_symmetry.space_group_name_H-M   'P 1'
#
loop_
_entity.id
_entity.type
_entity.pdbx_description
1 polymer ?
#
loop_
_entity_poly.entity_id
_entity_poly.type
_entity_poly.pdbx_seq_one_letter_code
_entity_poly.pdbx_strand_id
1 'polypeptide(L)'
;MWNASLPGAAAGPVVHPAVQAWRSGTLDLGFSGSGFLLFYFLGVLQSLFDLGIASHSTRMAGSSGGALTAVGGGCGGVAPAVLLRDLTATAEACRAAEQCYHTLDAAVRARLDSTLPADAAARCSSRGFVAVTRADPTGPDEPLLLGERYHNKSDVVAAAAASSFLPYWSAPSPFTTVRAFEAYDGGFTAPLPCPPPEGNSTYCAIAQFRALSRYNTEGNVTSPAPELDPLPGPPPPEVDIAPGKPGLSPLPFPPATWDSFSLTSIPNATAARLIFDTGAADAAQWARAVGLEAAAAAGARGGRRRARGGAGAAQRQRA
;
A
#
# COMPACT_ATOMS: atom_id res chain seq x y z
N MET A 1 26.65 26.52 49.80
CA MET A 1 25.56 25.61 49.38
C MET A 1 25.69 25.39 47.89
N TRP A 2 25.71 24.13 47.50
CA TRP A 2 25.96 23.65 46.15
C TRP A 2 24.76 23.92 45.25
N ASN A 3 24.99 24.40 44.03
CA ASN A 3 24.10 24.08 42.91
C ASN A 3 24.93 24.05 41.63
N ALA A 4 25.53 22.89 41.37
CA ALA A 4 26.11 22.58 40.08
C ALA A 4 24.97 22.23 39.13
N SER A 5 24.72 23.10 38.16
CA SER A 5 23.82 22.82 37.03
C SER A 5 24.35 21.59 36.28
N LEU A 6 23.53 20.55 36.21
CA LEU A 6 23.82 19.35 35.43
C LEU A 6 23.97 19.73 33.94
N PRO A 7 24.98 19.22 33.22
CA PRO A 7 25.03 19.32 31.77
C PRO A 7 23.81 18.61 31.18
N GLY A 8 23.17 19.26 30.21
CA GLY A 8 21.98 18.76 29.53
C GLY A 8 22.14 17.28 29.14
N ALA A 9 21.18 16.47 29.57
CA ALA A 9 21.01 15.14 29.03
C ALA A 9 20.94 15.29 27.50
N ALA A 10 21.97 14.83 26.80
CA ALA A 10 21.93 14.73 25.35
C ALA A 10 20.66 13.97 25.00
N ALA A 11 19.71 14.63 24.36
CA ALA A 11 18.55 13.97 23.79
C ALA A 11 19.11 12.82 22.95
N GLY A 12 18.77 11.58 23.32
CA GLY A 12 19.19 10.41 22.56
C GLY A 12 18.81 10.59 21.08
N PRO A 13 19.47 9.87 20.15
CA PRO A 13 19.18 10.03 18.73
C PRO A 13 17.68 9.92 18.48
N VAL A 14 17.11 10.93 17.82
CA VAL A 14 15.67 11.00 17.51
C VAL A 14 15.33 9.78 16.65
N VAL A 15 14.59 8.84 17.23
CA VAL A 15 14.17 7.60 16.54
C VAL A 15 12.93 7.91 15.71
N HIS A 16 13.00 7.65 14.41
CA HIS A 16 11.89 7.87 13.47
C HIS A 16 10.58 7.20 13.97
N PRO A 17 9.41 7.87 13.89
CA PRO A 17 8.13 7.32 14.37
C PRO A 17 7.80 5.94 13.80
N ALA A 18 8.09 5.69 12.52
CA ALA A 18 7.89 4.38 11.90
C ALA A 18 8.67 3.24 12.60
N VAL A 19 9.88 3.50 13.11
CA VAL A 19 10.66 2.52 13.87
C VAL A 19 10.01 2.22 15.22
N GLN A 20 9.46 3.24 15.87
CA GLN A 20 8.74 3.06 17.13
C GLN A 20 7.48 2.22 16.91
N ALA A 21 6.68 2.59 15.91
CA ALA A 21 5.46 1.88 15.53
C ALA A 21 5.73 0.41 15.17
N TRP A 22 6.79 0.13 14.41
CA TRP A 22 7.17 -1.24 14.07
C TRP A 22 7.53 -2.05 15.33
N ARG A 23 8.29 -1.47 16.26
CA ARG A 23 8.67 -2.14 17.52
C ARG A 23 7.47 -2.45 18.43
N SER A 24 6.45 -1.60 18.43
CA SER A 24 5.22 -1.80 19.20
C SER A 24 4.17 -2.65 18.47
N GLY A 25 4.42 -3.04 17.21
CA GLY A 25 3.44 -3.78 16.39
C GLY A 25 2.25 -2.93 15.94
N THR A 26 2.45 -1.62 15.83
CA THR A 26 1.44 -0.60 15.50
C THR A 26 1.77 0.17 14.22
N LEU A 27 2.67 -0.38 13.40
CA LEU A 27 2.96 0.07 12.04
C LEU A 27 1.91 -0.51 11.09
N ASP A 28 1.20 0.38 10.43
CA ASP A 28 0.24 0.06 9.37
C ASP A 28 0.77 0.53 8.01
N LEU A 29 0.17 0.03 6.92
CA LEU A 29 0.50 0.44 5.55
C LEU A 29 -0.72 1.06 4.85
N GLY A 30 -0.48 2.09 4.05
CA GLY A 30 -1.45 2.69 3.14
C GLY A 30 -0.96 2.62 1.70
N PHE A 31 -1.83 2.22 0.77
CA PHE A 31 -1.52 2.17 -0.67
C PHE A 31 -2.50 3.04 -1.46
N SER A 32 -1.97 3.98 -2.24
CA SER A 32 -2.81 4.86 -3.05
C SER A 32 -3.56 4.12 -4.17
N GLY A 33 -4.47 4.81 -4.86
CA GLY A 33 -4.92 4.35 -6.19
C GLY A 33 -3.72 4.18 -7.13
N SER A 34 -3.77 3.30 -8.14
CA SER A 34 -2.61 3.10 -9.05
C SER A 34 -2.94 2.57 -10.45
N GLY A 35 -4.16 2.10 -10.72
CA GLY A 35 -4.46 1.42 -11.98
C GLY A 35 -3.48 0.26 -12.25
N PHE A 36 -2.91 0.18 -13.44
CA PHE A 36 -1.93 -0.85 -13.77
C PHE A 36 -0.55 -0.65 -13.14
N LEU A 37 -0.31 0.42 -12.37
CA LEU A 37 0.94 0.58 -11.62
C LEU A 37 0.96 -0.18 -10.29
N LEU A 38 -0.07 -0.97 -9.97
CA LEU A 38 -0.07 -1.82 -8.77
C LEU A 38 1.13 -2.78 -8.68
N PHE A 39 1.82 -3.09 -9.80
CA PHE A 39 3.10 -3.82 -9.77
C PHE A 39 4.13 -3.16 -8.87
N TYR A 40 4.15 -1.82 -8.81
CA TYR A 40 5.03 -1.06 -7.92
C TYR A 40 4.74 -1.40 -6.46
N PHE A 41 3.47 -1.40 -6.07
CA PHE A 41 3.07 -1.74 -4.71
C PHE A 41 3.35 -3.19 -4.34
N LEU A 42 3.26 -4.13 -5.29
CA LEU A 42 3.70 -5.50 -5.05
C LEU A 42 5.20 -5.58 -4.75
N GLY A 43 6.02 -4.79 -5.45
CA GLY A 43 7.44 -4.66 -5.17
C GLY A 43 7.71 -4.10 -3.77
N VAL A 44 7.01 -3.00 -3.43
CA VAL A 44 7.05 -2.40 -2.09
C VAL A 44 6.74 -3.44 -1.03
N LEU A 45 5.62 -4.16 -1.19
CA LEU A 45 5.15 -5.15 -0.25
C LEU A 45 6.13 -6.32 -0.10
N GLN A 46 6.67 -6.83 -1.21
CA GLN A 46 7.69 -7.89 -1.21
C GLN A 46 8.90 -7.49 -0.38
N SER A 47 9.44 -6.29 -0.61
CA SER A 47 10.61 -5.78 0.09
C SER A 47 10.35 -5.62 1.59
N LEU A 48 9.19 -5.07 1.98
CA LEU A 48 8.82 -4.94 3.39
C LEU A 48 8.63 -6.30 4.08
N PHE A 49 8.15 -7.32 3.36
CA PHE A 49 8.06 -8.70 3.87
C PHE A 49 9.43 -9.33 4.03
N ASP A 50 10.31 -9.22 3.03
CA ASP A 50 11.66 -9.79 3.06
C ASP A 50 12.51 -9.19 4.18
N LEU A 51 12.31 -7.90 4.47
CA LEU A 51 12.94 -7.20 5.59
C LEU A 51 12.32 -7.53 6.95
N GLY A 52 11.19 -8.24 7.01
CA GLY A 52 10.46 -8.52 8.26
C GLY A 52 9.82 -7.27 8.88
N ILE A 53 9.58 -6.23 8.08
CA ILE A 53 8.94 -4.98 8.50
C ILE A 53 7.41 -5.12 8.48
N ALA A 54 6.89 -5.88 7.52
CA ALA A 54 5.47 -6.20 7.40
C ALA A 54 5.26 -7.71 7.20
N SER A 55 4.02 -8.15 7.34
CA SER A 55 3.59 -9.51 7.02
C SER A 55 2.12 -9.52 6.62
N HIS A 56 1.57 -10.68 6.28
CA HIS A 56 0.13 -10.85 6.04
C HIS A 56 -0.75 -10.49 7.25
N SER A 57 -0.18 -10.35 8.45
CA SER A 57 -0.91 -9.90 9.64
C SER A 57 -0.91 -8.38 9.82
N THR A 58 -0.05 -7.63 9.11
CA THR A 58 0.01 -6.17 9.16
C THR A 58 -1.28 -5.58 8.61
N ARG A 59 -1.83 -4.54 9.25
CA ARG A 59 -3.03 -3.87 8.73
C ARG A 59 -2.64 -3.02 7.54
N MET A 60 -3.42 -3.11 6.48
CA MET A 60 -3.17 -2.42 5.23
C MET A 60 -4.45 -1.78 4.75
N ALA A 61 -4.39 -0.53 4.32
CA ALA A 61 -5.47 0.13 3.62
C ALA A 61 -5.07 0.38 2.17
N GLY A 62 -6.04 0.33 1.27
CA GLY A 62 -5.79 0.57 -0.13
C GLY A 62 -6.98 1.17 -0.87
N SER A 63 -6.67 1.90 -1.93
CA SER A 63 -7.63 2.42 -2.90
C SER A 63 -7.26 1.88 -4.29
N SER A 64 -8.24 1.52 -5.13
CA SER A 64 -8.01 1.00 -6.48
C SER A 64 -6.96 -0.13 -6.52
N GLY A 65 -5.94 -0.05 -7.38
CA GLY A 65 -4.82 -1.01 -7.39
C GLY A 65 -4.10 -1.19 -6.03
N GLY A 66 -4.13 -0.18 -5.15
CA GLY A 66 -3.70 -0.30 -3.76
C GLY A 66 -4.61 -1.20 -2.92
N ALA A 67 -5.92 -1.18 -3.14
CA ALA A 67 -6.86 -2.09 -2.47
C ALA A 67 -6.62 -3.55 -2.89
N LEU A 68 -6.35 -3.77 -4.17
CA LEU A 68 -5.96 -5.10 -4.68
C LEU A 68 -4.66 -5.59 -4.03
N THR A 69 -3.71 -4.67 -3.75
CA THR A 69 -2.47 -4.99 -3.05
C THR A 69 -2.72 -5.31 -1.56
N ALA A 70 -3.46 -4.46 -0.86
CA ALA A 70 -3.77 -4.62 0.57
C ALA A 70 -4.55 -5.92 0.84
N VAL A 71 -5.51 -6.25 -0.03
CA VAL A 71 -6.32 -7.46 0.11
C VAL A 71 -5.61 -8.69 -0.43
N GLY A 72 -5.09 -8.66 -1.66
CA GLY A 72 -4.45 -9.84 -2.26
C GLY A 72 -3.12 -10.19 -1.59
N GLY A 73 -2.20 -9.22 -1.57
CA GLY A 73 -0.84 -9.41 -1.06
C GLY A 73 -0.74 -9.32 0.46
N GLY A 74 -1.58 -8.48 1.07
CA GLY A 74 -1.68 -8.36 2.52
C GLY A 74 -2.48 -9.50 3.14
N CYS A 75 -3.70 -9.21 3.59
CA CYS A 75 -4.49 -10.13 4.40
C CYS A 75 -4.93 -11.41 3.68
N GLY A 76 -5.06 -11.40 2.35
CA GLY A 76 -5.40 -12.56 1.52
C GLY A 76 -4.32 -13.64 1.53
N GLY A 77 -3.09 -13.29 1.90
CA GLY A 77 -2.00 -14.27 2.06
C GLY A 77 -1.36 -14.72 0.76
N VAL A 78 -1.55 -14.00 -0.35
CA VAL A 78 -0.96 -14.36 -1.64
C VAL A 78 0.42 -13.72 -1.75
N ALA A 79 1.42 -14.51 -2.09
CA ALA A 79 2.78 -14.01 -2.23
C ALA A 79 2.86 -12.92 -3.33
N PRO A 80 3.56 -11.80 -3.11
CA PRO A 80 3.67 -10.73 -4.12
C PRO A 80 4.21 -11.22 -5.48
N ALA A 81 5.14 -12.18 -5.50
CA ALA A 81 5.63 -12.79 -6.73
C ALA A 81 4.56 -13.56 -7.52
N VAL A 82 3.61 -14.20 -6.83
CA VAL A 82 2.45 -14.87 -7.47
C VAL A 82 1.52 -13.83 -8.06
N LEU A 83 1.24 -12.75 -7.32
CA LEU A 83 0.43 -11.64 -7.82
C LEU A 83 1.09 -10.93 -9.01
N LEU A 84 2.42 -10.78 -9.02
CA LEU A 84 3.16 -10.22 -10.16
C LEU A 84 2.91 -11.04 -11.43
N ARG A 85 3.12 -12.36 -11.37
CA ARG A 85 2.84 -13.26 -12.51
C ARG A 85 1.38 -13.13 -12.95
N ASP A 86 0.47 -13.16 -11.98
CA ASP A 86 -0.95 -13.19 -12.22
C ASP A 86 -1.44 -11.88 -12.87
N LEU A 87 -1.05 -10.73 -12.33
CA LEU A 87 -1.38 -9.44 -12.89
C LEU A 87 -0.71 -9.19 -14.24
N THR A 88 0.48 -9.76 -14.49
CA THR A 88 1.12 -9.68 -15.80
C THR A 88 0.24 -10.34 -16.87
N ALA A 89 -0.27 -11.54 -16.58
CA ALA A 89 -1.21 -12.22 -17.48
C ALA A 89 -2.53 -11.45 -17.64
N THR A 90 -3.04 -10.83 -16.57
CA THR A 90 -4.25 -9.99 -16.63
C THR A 90 -4.01 -8.73 -17.48
N ALA A 91 -2.86 -8.06 -17.34
CA ALA A 91 -2.50 -6.89 -18.15
C ALA A 91 -2.35 -7.25 -19.64
N GLU A 92 -1.74 -8.40 -19.94
CA GLU A 92 -1.66 -8.93 -21.31
C GLU A 92 -3.04 -9.20 -21.92
N ALA A 93 -3.94 -9.84 -21.16
CA ALA A 93 -5.31 -10.09 -21.58
C ALA A 93 -6.08 -8.78 -21.81
N CYS A 94 -5.96 -7.81 -20.91
CA CYS A 94 -6.57 -6.49 -21.09
C CYS A 94 -6.05 -5.77 -22.33
N ARG A 95 -4.74 -5.82 -22.60
CA ARG A 95 -4.17 -5.23 -23.81
C ARG A 95 -4.73 -5.87 -25.08
N ALA A 96 -4.93 -7.18 -25.08
CA ALA A 96 -5.52 -7.90 -26.21
C ALA A 96 -7.03 -7.61 -26.39
N ALA A 97 -7.71 -7.18 -25.32
CA ALA A 97 -9.12 -6.84 -25.29
C ALA A 97 -9.33 -5.32 -25.09
N GLU A 98 -8.68 -4.50 -25.91
CA GLU A 98 -8.85 -3.03 -25.93
C GLU A 98 -8.75 -2.38 -24.54
N GLN A 99 -7.69 -2.71 -23.80
CA GLN A 99 -7.42 -2.19 -22.45
C GLN A 99 -8.46 -2.60 -21.39
N CYS A 100 -9.16 -3.71 -21.60
CA CYS A 100 -10.31 -4.10 -20.78
C CYS A 100 -11.39 -3.00 -20.73
N TYR A 101 -11.51 -2.19 -21.79
CA TYR A 101 -12.57 -1.19 -21.86
C TYR A 101 -13.94 -1.88 -21.72
N HIS A 102 -14.79 -1.32 -20.87
CA HIS A 102 -16.09 -1.87 -20.45
C HIS A 102 -16.09 -3.28 -19.82
N THR A 103 -14.92 -3.87 -19.58
CA THR A 103 -14.79 -5.26 -19.10
C THR A 103 -13.81 -5.42 -17.94
N LEU A 104 -13.18 -4.33 -17.48
CA LEU A 104 -12.19 -4.35 -16.39
C LEU A 104 -12.79 -4.87 -15.08
N ASP A 105 -14.02 -4.49 -14.72
CA ASP A 105 -14.64 -4.96 -13.46
C ASP A 105 -14.80 -6.49 -13.47
N ALA A 106 -15.25 -7.06 -14.60
CA ALA A 106 -15.37 -8.50 -14.76
C ALA A 106 -14.01 -9.20 -14.66
N ALA A 107 -12.96 -8.63 -15.28
CA ALA A 107 -11.60 -9.17 -15.21
C ALA A 107 -11.04 -9.12 -13.78
N VAL A 108 -11.23 -8.01 -13.06
CA VAL A 108 -10.78 -7.85 -11.67
C VAL A 108 -11.51 -8.82 -10.75
N ARG A 109 -12.84 -8.92 -10.85
CA ARG A 109 -13.66 -9.87 -10.05
C ARG A 109 -13.25 -11.32 -10.29
N ALA A 110 -13.09 -11.73 -11.54
CA ALA A 110 -12.64 -13.09 -11.89
C ALA A 110 -11.24 -13.40 -11.34
N ARG A 111 -10.33 -12.43 -11.41
CA ARG A 111 -8.98 -12.58 -10.84
C ARG A 111 -9.02 -12.67 -9.32
N LEU A 112 -9.74 -11.79 -8.63
CA LEU A 112 -9.86 -11.83 -7.17
C LEU A 112 -10.52 -13.13 -6.69
N ASP A 113 -11.57 -13.58 -7.37
CA ASP A 113 -12.25 -14.82 -7.00
C ASP A 113 -11.37 -16.05 -7.22
N SER A 114 -10.57 -16.12 -8.28
CA SER A 114 -9.63 -17.24 -8.47
C SER A 114 -8.42 -17.20 -7.53
N THR A 115 -7.97 -16.00 -7.13
CA THR A 115 -6.74 -15.81 -6.36
C THR A 115 -6.96 -15.84 -4.83
N LEU A 116 -8.07 -15.31 -4.32
CA LEU A 116 -8.31 -15.24 -2.88
C LEU A 116 -8.75 -16.59 -2.30
N PRO A 117 -8.27 -16.96 -1.10
CA PRO A 117 -8.68 -18.21 -0.46
C PRO A 117 -10.13 -18.13 0.05
N ALA A 118 -10.75 -19.29 0.29
CA ALA A 118 -12.14 -19.35 0.75
C ALA A 118 -12.39 -18.63 2.09
N ASP A 119 -11.37 -18.58 2.96
CA ASP A 119 -11.39 -17.93 4.28
C ASP A 119 -10.95 -16.44 4.22
N ALA A 120 -10.87 -15.82 3.03
CA ALA A 120 -10.39 -14.45 2.86
C ALA A 120 -11.11 -13.42 3.75
N ALA A 121 -12.42 -13.56 3.96
CA ALA A 121 -13.17 -12.66 4.84
C ALA A 121 -12.68 -12.69 6.28
N ALA A 122 -12.38 -13.87 6.83
CA ALA A 122 -11.86 -14.02 8.18
C ALA A 122 -10.44 -13.44 8.30
N ARG A 123 -9.61 -13.62 7.27
CA ARG A 123 -8.24 -13.07 7.25
C ARG A 123 -8.22 -11.55 7.13
N CYS A 124 -9.10 -11.00 6.31
CA CYS A 124 -9.10 -9.58 5.97
C CYS A 124 -9.91 -8.70 6.91
N SER A 125 -10.85 -9.26 7.67
CA SER A 125 -11.58 -8.47 8.67
C SER A 125 -10.62 -7.89 9.70
N SER A 126 -10.74 -6.58 9.95
CA SER A 126 -9.87 -5.75 10.79
C SER A 126 -8.40 -5.66 10.35
N ARG A 127 -8.05 -6.16 9.15
CA ARG A 127 -6.68 -6.13 8.61
C ARG A 127 -6.57 -5.52 7.22
N GLY A 128 -7.46 -5.85 6.30
CA GLY A 128 -7.49 -5.32 4.94
C GLY A 128 -8.59 -4.29 4.78
N PHE A 129 -8.20 -3.03 4.69
CA PHE A 129 -9.12 -1.90 4.54
C PHE A 129 -9.16 -1.44 3.08
N VAL A 130 -10.36 -1.26 2.55
CA VAL A 130 -10.64 -0.95 1.15
C VAL A 130 -11.42 0.36 1.10
N ALA A 131 -10.80 1.38 0.53
CA ALA A 131 -11.44 2.66 0.28
C ALA A 131 -12.35 2.55 -0.95
N VAL A 132 -13.61 2.98 -0.82
CA VAL A 132 -14.55 3.11 -1.92
C VAL A 132 -15.19 4.48 -1.85
N THR A 133 -15.61 5.01 -3.00
CA THR A 133 -16.46 6.18 -3.04
C THR A 133 -17.90 5.71 -3.07
N ARG A 134 -18.69 6.04 -2.04
CA ARG A 134 -20.13 5.77 -2.01
C ARG A 134 -20.85 6.85 -2.82
N ALA A 135 -21.56 6.44 -3.86
CA ALA A 135 -22.36 7.37 -4.64
C ALA A 135 -23.54 7.87 -3.80
N ASP A 136 -23.78 9.18 -3.79
CA ASP A 136 -24.98 9.78 -3.20
C ASP A 136 -25.75 10.57 -4.28
N PRO A 137 -26.92 10.09 -4.73
CA PRO A 137 -27.69 10.78 -5.76
C PRO A 137 -28.33 12.09 -5.28
N THR A 138 -28.32 12.35 -3.97
CA THR A 138 -28.95 13.50 -3.32
C THR A 138 -27.95 14.53 -2.79
N GLY A 139 -26.65 14.23 -2.84
CA GLY A 139 -25.59 15.03 -2.22
C GLY A 139 -24.21 14.78 -2.82
N PRO A 140 -23.14 15.24 -2.14
CA PRO A 140 -21.79 14.86 -2.53
C PRO A 140 -21.52 13.39 -2.20
N ASP A 141 -20.74 12.73 -3.05
CA ASP A 141 -20.29 11.37 -2.78
C ASP A 141 -19.44 11.31 -1.51
N GLU A 142 -19.55 10.19 -0.79
CA GLU A 142 -18.91 10.03 0.52
C GLU A 142 -17.73 9.04 0.47
N PRO A 143 -16.60 9.35 1.15
CA PRO A 143 -15.55 8.36 1.37
C PRO A 143 -16.04 7.28 2.34
N LEU A 144 -15.83 6.01 1.97
CA LEU A 144 -16.11 4.87 2.84
C LEU A 144 -14.91 3.94 2.90
N LEU A 145 -14.49 3.59 4.12
CA LEU A 145 -13.42 2.62 4.36
C LEU A 145 -14.01 1.31 4.86
N LEU A 146 -14.13 0.33 3.97
CA LEU A 146 -14.58 -1.02 4.29
C LEU A 146 -13.42 -1.82 4.88
N GLY A 147 -13.64 -2.66 5.87
CA GLY A 147 -12.55 -3.52 6.37
C GLY A 147 -12.66 -3.96 7.82
N GLU A 148 -13.49 -3.29 8.63
CA GLU A 148 -13.76 -3.73 10.01
C GLU A 148 -14.27 -5.18 10.03
N ARG A 149 -15.25 -5.47 9.17
CA ARG A 149 -15.83 -6.80 8.98
C ARG A 149 -16.19 -7.06 7.53
N TYR A 150 -15.78 -8.22 7.04
CA TYR A 150 -16.27 -8.83 5.81
C TYR A 150 -17.16 -10.03 6.11
N HIS A 151 -18.24 -10.19 5.36
CA HIS A 151 -19.19 -11.29 5.59
C HIS A 151 -18.72 -12.63 5.02
N ASN A 152 -18.11 -12.61 3.83
CA ASN A 152 -17.63 -13.78 3.12
C ASN A 152 -16.64 -13.34 2.01
N LYS A 153 -16.03 -14.29 1.31
CA LYS A 153 -15.09 -14.00 0.22
C LYS A 153 -15.69 -13.08 -0.85
N SER A 154 -16.96 -13.26 -1.21
CA SER A 154 -17.63 -12.41 -2.21
C SER A 154 -17.77 -10.95 -1.76
N ASP A 155 -17.93 -10.69 -0.45
CA ASP A 155 -17.95 -9.33 0.10
C ASP A 155 -16.58 -8.66 -0.01
N VAL A 156 -15.49 -9.41 0.23
CA VAL A 156 -14.11 -8.94 0.00
C VAL A 156 -13.87 -8.62 -1.47
N VAL A 157 -14.28 -9.53 -2.36
CA VAL A 157 -14.16 -9.36 -3.83
C VAL A 157 -14.95 -8.13 -4.29
N ALA A 158 -16.20 -7.97 -3.84
CA ALA A 158 -17.04 -6.85 -4.22
C ALA A 158 -16.46 -5.51 -3.76
N ALA A 159 -15.98 -5.43 -2.51
CA ALA A 159 -15.33 -4.23 -1.98
C ALA A 159 -14.08 -3.87 -2.80
N ALA A 160 -13.16 -4.82 -3.00
CA ALA A 160 -11.91 -4.59 -3.73
C ALA A 160 -12.14 -4.26 -5.21
N ALA A 161 -13.10 -4.91 -5.87
CA ALA A 161 -13.47 -4.60 -7.25
C ALA A 161 -14.09 -3.20 -7.38
N ALA A 162 -15.01 -2.82 -6.48
CA ALA A 162 -15.59 -1.48 -6.46
C ALA A 162 -14.56 -0.38 -6.22
N SER A 163 -13.58 -0.65 -5.36
CA SER A 163 -12.45 0.27 -5.13
C SER A 163 -11.63 0.54 -6.40
N SER A 164 -11.66 -0.35 -7.38
CA SER A 164 -11.01 -0.21 -8.70
C SER A 164 -12.00 0.09 -9.83
N PHE A 165 -13.27 0.34 -9.53
CA PHE A 165 -14.29 0.57 -10.54
C PHE A 165 -14.24 2.00 -11.05
N LEU A 166 -13.53 2.22 -12.16
CA LEU A 166 -13.56 3.48 -12.90
C LEU A 166 -14.89 3.64 -13.66
N PRO A 167 -15.70 4.68 -13.36
CA PRO A 167 -16.98 4.92 -14.02
C PRO A 167 -16.86 4.93 -15.54
N TYR A 168 -17.75 4.22 -16.24
CA TYR A 168 -17.80 4.05 -17.70
C TYR A 168 -16.58 3.38 -18.36
N TRP A 169 -15.44 3.27 -17.68
CA TRP A 169 -14.29 2.52 -18.17
C TRP A 169 -14.40 1.05 -17.80
N SER A 170 -14.76 0.76 -16.55
CA SER A 170 -14.70 -0.62 -16.02
C SER A 170 -15.88 -1.49 -16.45
N ALA A 171 -17.01 -0.84 -16.72
CA ALA A 171 -18.25 -1.39 -17.25
C ALA A 171 -19.01 -0.23 -17.92
N PRO A 172 -20.05 -0.49 -18.75
CA PRO A 172 -20.92 0.56 -19.29
C PRO A 172 -21.92 1.06 -18.22
N SER A 173 -21.40 1.42 -17.04
CA SER A 173 -22.16 1.88 -15.87
C SER A 173 -21.35 2.93 -15.10
N PRO A 174 -21.99 3.95 -14.50
CA PRO A 174 -21.31 4.90 -13.63
C PRO A 174 -20.85 4.28 -12.30
N PHE A 175 -21.53 3.24 -11.82
CA PHE A 175 -21.29 2.64 -10.52
C PHE A 175 -21.32 1.11 -10.59
N THR A 176 -20.77 0.48 -9.55
CA THR A 176 -21.03 -0.92 -9.20
C THR A 176 -21.70 -1.00 -7.83
N THR A 177 -22.30 -2.13 -7.50
CA THR A 177 -22.89 -2.34 -6.17
C THR A 177 -21.89 -3.00 -5.23
N VAL A 178 -21.80 -2.47 -4.01
CA VAL A 178 -21.19 -3.13 -2.85
C VAL A 178 -22.25 -3.24 -1.78
N ARG A 179 -22.54 -4.47 -1.35
CA ARG A 179 -23.61 -4.75 -0.37
C ARG A 179 -24.95 -4.18 -0.88
N ALA A 180 -25.41 -3.07 -0.30
CA ALA A 180 -26.70 -2.44 -0.62
C ALA A 180 -26.57 -1.00 -1.13
N PHE A 181 -25.37 -0.55 -1.49
CA PHE A 181 -25.12 0.81 -1.99
C PHE A 181 -24.32 0.80 -3.29
N GLU A 182 -24.50 1.86 -4.07
CA GLU A 182 -23.72 2.14 -5.27
C GLU A 182 -22.37 2.74 -4.88
N ALA A 183 -21.31 2.25 -5.52
CA ALA A 183 -19.95 2.65 -5.25
C ALA A 183 -19.10 2.62 -6.51
N TYR A 184 -17.98 3.33 -6.45
CA TYR A 184 -16.96 3.33 -7.48
C TYR A 184 -15.59 3.60 -6.87
N ASP A 185 -14.58 3.77 -7.72
CA ASP A 185 -13.17 3.82 -7.32
C ASP A 185 -12.93 4.74 -6.12
N GLY A 186 -12.24 4.21 -5.10
CA GLY A 186 -11.99 4.92 -3.85
C GLY A 186 -11.04 6.10 -4.02
N GLY A 187 -10.30 6.18 -5.12
CA GLY A 187 -9.32 7.21 -5.39
C GLY A 187 -9.92 8.59 -5.55
N PHE A 188 -11.23 8.67 -5.81
CA PHE A 188 -11.97 9.92 -5.95
C PHE A 188 -12.21 10.63 -4.62
N THR A 189 -12.40 9.89 -3.52
CA THR A 189 -12.71 10.46 -2.19
C THR A 189 -11.68 10.14 -1.11
N ALA A 190 -10.92 9.04 -1.27
CA ALA A 190 -9.88 8.61 -0.34
C ALA A 190 -8.64 8.08 -1.09
N PRO A 191 -7.85 8.97 -1.73
CA PRO A 191 -6.71 8.58 -2.59
C PRO A 191 -5.52 8.01 -1.82
N LEU A 192 -5.37 8.33 -0.53
CA LEU A 192 -4.27 7.89 0.33
C LEU A 192 -4.83 7.30 1.64
N PRO A 193 -5.51 6.14 1.60
CA PRO A 193 -6.18 5.61 2.78
C PRO A 193 -5.19 4.98 3.76
N CYS A 194 -5.51 5.07 5.04
CA CYS A 194 -4.82 4.36 6.13
C CYS A 194 -5.84 3.57 6.95
N PRO A 195 -5.44 2.46 7.60
CA PRO A 195 -6.30 1.79 8.55
C PRO A 195 -6.75 2.75 9.67
N PRO A 196 -7.96 2.59 10.23
CA PRO A 196 -8.46 3.49 11.27
C PRO A 196 -7.55 3.45 12.52
N PRO A 197 -7.38 4.59 13.21
CA PRO A 197 -6.44 4.72 14.33
C PRO A 197 -6.86 3.89 15.55
N GLU A 198 -8.14 3.53 15.65
CA GLU A 198 -8.74 2.76 16.75
C GLU A 198 -8.11 1.36 16.95
N GLY A 199 -7.29 0.89 16.01
CA GLY A 199 -6.51 -0.36 16.12
C GLY A 199 -5.13 -0.22 16.76
N ASN A 200 -4.91 0.78 17.61
CA ASN A 200 -3.60 1.18 18.18
C ASN A 200 -2.58 1.65 17.12
N SER A 201 -3.02 2.09 15.93
CA SER A 201 -2.10 2.57 14.90
C SER A 201 -1.34 3.81 15.39
N THR A 202 -0.01 3.78 15.34
CA THR A 202 0.82 4.94 15.70
C THR A 202 1.60 5.51 14.52
N TYR A 203 1.69 4.76 13.42
CA TYR A 203 2.25 5.22 12.16
C TYR A 203 1.65 4.43 11.00
N CYS A 204 1.22 5.13 9.95
CA CYS A 204 0.80 4.52 8.70
C CYS A 204 1.83 4.89 7.62
N ALA A 205 2.59 3.92 7.13
CA ALA A 205 3.53 4.16 6.05
C ALA A 205 2.79 4.17 4.69
N ILE A 206 2.85 5.28 3.97
CA ILE A 206 2.08 5.48 2.74
C ILE A 206 2.96 5.27 1.50
N ALA A 207 2.55 4.32 0.65
CA ALA A 207 3.11 4.11 -0.66
C ALA A 207 2.17 4.69 -1.73
N GLN A 208 2.73 5.50 -2.65
CA GLN A 208 1.99 6.03 -3.79
C GLN A 208 2.72 5.77 -5.10
N PHE A 209 1.96 5.67 -6.19
CA PHE A 209 2.55 5.51 -7.52
C PHE A 209 2.96 6.85 -8.15
N ARG A 210 2.33 7.97 -7.80
CA ARG A 210 2.62 9.24 -8.46
C ARG A 210 4.00 9.74 -8.06
N ALA A 211 4.80 10.11 -9.05
CA ALA A 211 6.03 10.81 -8.79
C ALA A 211 5.72 12.13 -8.10
N LEU A 212 6.38 12.42 -6.99
CA LEU A 212 6.31 13.73 -6.32
C LEU A 212 6.99 14.84 -7.15
N SER A 213 7.28 14.61 -8.44
CA SER A 213 8.04 15.49 -9.35
C SER A 213 7.39 16.84 -9.66
N ARG A 214 6.40 17.29 -8.88
CA ARG A 214 6.18 18.73 -8.67
C ARG A 214 7.20 19.35 -7.71
N TYR A 215 8.05 18.54 -7.09
CA TYR A 215 9.26 18.97 -6.39
C TYR A 215 10.51 18.48 -7.13
N ASN A 216 11.03 19.37 -7.99
CA ASN A 216 12.47 19.50 -8.25
C ASN A 216 13.16 18.40 -9.11
N THR A 217 12.98 18.45 -10.44
CA THR A 217 13.93 17.83 -11.39
C THR A 217 15.03 18.78 -11.87
N GLU A 218 14.97 20.06 -11.52
CA GLU A 218 16.01 21.01 -11.82
C GLU A 218 16.18 21.86 -10.57
N GLY A 219 17.39 21.91 -10.00
CA GLY A 219 17.73 22.71 -8.82
C GLY A 219 17.54 24.23 -8.98
N ASN A 220 16.71 24.67 -9.92
CA ASN A 220 16.17 25.99 -10.08
C ASN A 220 14.66 25.97 -9.80
N VAL A 221 14.26 26.78 -8.84
CA VAL A 221 12.87 27.15 -8.61
C VAL A 221 12.36 27.91 -9.84
N THR A 222 11.57 27.25 -10.70
CA THR A 222 10.78 27.94 -11.73
C THR A 222 9.34 27.41 -11.73
N SER A 223 8.52 28.16 -11.00
CA SER A 223 7.06 28.26 -11.01
C SER A 223 6.23 26.99 -10.71
N PRO A 224 5.39 27.03 -9.65
CA PRO A 224 4.42 25.97 -9.41
C PRO A 224 3.44 25.95 -10.60
N ALA A 225 3.21 24.77 -11.16
CA ALA A 225 1.95 24.51 -11.86
C ALA A 225 0.82 25.01 -10.96
N PRO A 226 -0.22 25.69 -11.49
CA PRO A 226 -1.17 26.45 -10.70
C PRO A 226 -1.61 25.61 -9.51
N GLU A 227 -1.16 26.05 -8.34
CA GLU A 227 -1.67 25.64 -7.07
C GLU A 227 -3.16 26.00 -7.19
N LEU A 228 -4.00 25.01 -7.48
CA LEU A 228 -5.36 25.10 -6.99
C LEU A 228 -5.15 25.29 -5.50
N ASP A 229 -5.45 26.49 -5.00
CA ASP A 229 -5.30 26.83 -3.58
C ASP A 229 -5.72 25.60 -2.77
N PRO A 230 -4.86 25.05 -1.92
CA PRO A 230 -5.23 23.89 -1.13
C PRO A 230 -6.49 24.29 -0.38
N LEU A 231 -7.61 23.60 -0.69
CA LEU A 231 -8.85 23.74 0.06
C LEU A 231 -8.47 23.72 1.55
N PRO A 232 -9.01 24.62 2.38
CA PRO A 232 -8.65 24.70 3.79
C PRO A 232 -8.84 23.31 4.41
N GLY A 233 -7.72 22.69 4.77
CA GLY A 233 -7.63 21.30 5.17
C GLY A 233 -6.24 21.01 5.77
N PRO A 234 -6.11 19.95 6.57
CA PRO A 234 -4.81 19.54 7.08
C PRO A 234 -3.84 19.30 5.90
N PRO A 235 -2.53 19.55 6.07
CA PRO A 235 -1.56 19.24 5.04
C PRO A 235 -1.72 17.77 4.61
N PRO A 236 -1.56 17.46 3.31
CA PRO A 236 -1.69 16.10 2.84
C PRO A 236 -0.71 15.20 3.59
N PRO A 237 -1.10 13.95 3.90
CA PRO A 237 -0.25 13.07 4.67
C PRO A 237 1.11 12.87 3.96
N GLU A 238 2.19 12.89 4.73
CA GLU A 238 3.53 12.69 4.17
C GLU A 238 3.61 11.30 3.53
N VAL A 239 4.01 11.27 2.27
CA VAL A 239 4.15 10.04 1.50
C VAL A 239 5.52 9.46 1.78
N ASP A 240 5.57 8.23 2.29
CA ASP A 240 6.81 7.55 2.64
C ASP A 240 7.58 7.04 1.43
N ILE A 241 6.88 6.31 0.56
CA ILE A 241 7.45 5.52 -0.54
C ILE A 241 6.80 5.95 -1.86
N ALA A 242 7.59 6.51 -2.76
CA ALA A 242 7.13 6.92 -4.08
C ALA A 242 8.31 6.95 -5.07
N PRO A 243 8.09 6.59 -6.34
CA PRO A 243 9.13 6.69 -7.34
C PRO A 243 9.46 8.16 -7.61
N GLY A 244 10.73 8.47 -7.82
CA GLY A 244 11.19 9.85 -8.03
C GLY A 244 11.18 10.74 -6.78
N LYS A 245 10.83 10.22 -5.59
CA LYS A 245 11.01 10.96 -4.33
C LYS A 245 12.53 11.13 -4.06
N PRO A 246 12.99 12.31 -3.62
CA PRO A 246 14.40 12.51 -3.29
C PRO A 246 14.92 11.45 -2.31
N GLY A 247 16.05 10.84 -2.65
CA GLY A 247 16.64 9.74 -1.87
C GLY A 247 16.09 8.34 -2.18
N LEU A 248 15.10 8.23 -3.07
CA LEU A 248 14.59 6.97 -3.62
C LEU A 248 14.99 6.82 -5.11
N SER A 249 14.57 5.74 -5.78
CA SER A 249 14.90 5.50 -7.18
C SER A 249 14.24 6.52 -8.12
N PRO A 250 14.91 6.91 -9.22
CA PRO A 250 14.28 7.72 -10.26
C PRO A 250 13.17 6.92 -10.96
N LEU A 251 12.29 7.63 -11.67
CA LEU A 251 11.26 6.97 -12.48
C LEU A 251 11.92 6.05 -13.54
N PRO A 252 11.48 4.79 -13.66
CA PRO A 252 12.02 3.85 -14.65
C PRO A 252 11.55 4.15 -16.09
N PHE A 253 10.60 5.08 -16.24
CA PHE A 253 10.05 5.55 -17.52
C PHE A 253 9.93 7.07 -17.50
N PRO A 254 9.85 7.73 -18.67
CA PRO A 254 9.50 9.16 -18.74
C PRO A 254 8.19 9.44 -17.97
N PRO A 255 8.05 10.60 -17.29
CA PRO A 255 6.87 10.89 -16.46
C PRO A 255 5.53 10.69 -17.16
N ALA A 256 5.40 11.14 -18.42
CA ALA A 256 4.19 10.94 -19.21
C ALA A 256 3.88 9.45 -19.47
N THR A 257 4.90 8.63 -19.75
CA THR A 257 4.75 7.18 -19.91
C THR A 257 4.34 6.53 -18.59
N TRP A 258 4.98 6.91 -17.48
CA TRP A 258 4.64 6.43 -16.16
C TRP A 258 3.18 6.73 -15.81
N ASP A 259 2.75 7.98 -15.94
CA ASP A 259 1.38 8.39 -15.61
C ASP A 259 0.34 7.70 -16.50
N SER A 260 0.66 7.42 -17.77
CA SER A 260 -0.22 6.70 -18.68
C SER A 260 -0.58 5.30 -18.19
N PHE A 261 0.30 4.66 -17.42
CA PHE A 261 0.08 3.33 -16.85
C PHE A 261 -0.98 3.30 -15.74
N SER A 262 -1.48 4.46 -15.29
CA SER A 262 -2.66 4.51 -14.43
C SER A 262 -3.95 4.07 -15.15
N LEU A 263 -4.01 4.18 -16.48
CA LEU A 263 -5.18 3.80 -17.28
C LEU A 263 -4.85 2.81 -18.40
N THR A 264 -3.58 2.71 -18.78
CA THR A 264 -3.11 1.83 -19.86
C THR A 264 -2.34 0.65 -19.28
N SER A 265 -2.64 -0.55 -19.76
CA SER A 265 -1.94 -1.78 -19.41
C SER A 265 -0.44 -1.66 -19.63
N ILE A 266 0.35 -2.21 -18.72
CA ILE A 266 1.80 -2.31 -18.87
C ILE A 266 2.15 -3.09 -20.15
N PRO A 267 3.13 -2.63 -20.96
CA PRO A 267 3.30 -3.12 -22.33
C PRO A 267 3.75 -4.59 -22.43
N ASN A 268 4.52 -5.08 -21.45
CA ASN A 268 5.02 -6.45 -21.41
C ASN A 268 5.53 -6.84 -20.00
N ALA A 269 5.83 -8.12 -19.83
CA ALA A 269 6.36 -8.69 -18.59
C ALA A 269 7.67 -8.02 -18.11
N THR A 270 8.54 -7.60 -19.04
CA THR A 270 9.80 -6.90 -18.68
C THR A 270 9.51 -5.55 -18.03
N ALA A 271 8.57 -4.77 -18.57
CA ALA A 271 8.14 -3.52 -17.97
C ALA A 271 7.44 -3.74 -16.62
N ALA A 272 6.58 -4.77 -16.51
CA ALA A 272 5.94 -5.13 -15.24
C ALA A 272 6.98 -5.47 -14.16
N ARG A 273 8.01 -6.24 -14.55
CA ARG A 273 9.11 -6.60 -13.67
C ARG A 273 9.94 -5.39 -13.26
N LEU A 274 10.24 -4.49 -14.19
CA LEU A 274 10.98 -3.27 -13.88
C LEU A 274 10.23 -2.40 -12.86
N ILE A 275 8.92 -2.20 -13.04
CA ILE A 275 8.08 -1.43 -12.10
C ILE A 275 8.06 -2.09 -10.72
N PHE A 276 7.94 -3.42 -10.67
CA PHE A 276 8.02 -4.20 -9.44
C PHE A 276 9.39 -4.02 -8.74
N ASP A 277 10.49 -4.18 -9.47
CA ASP A 277 11.84 -4.05 -8.90
C ASP A 277 12.11 -2.61 -8.41
N THR A 278 11.57 -1.59 -9.08
CA THR A 278 11.60 -0.19 -8.60
C THR A 278 10.89 -0.05 -7.25
N GLY A 279 9.67 -0.59 -7.10
CA GLY A 279 8.96 -0.54 -5.83
C GLY A 279 9.70 -1.25 -4.69
N ALA A 280 10.31 -2.40 -5.00
CA ALA A 280 11.11 -3.13 -4.02
C ALA A 280 12.35 -2.34 -3.57
N ALA A 281 13.03 -1.68 -4.53
CA ALA A 281 14.19 -0.84 -4.26
C ALA A 281 13.83 0.38 -3.42
N ASP A 282 12.72 1.07 -3.73
CA ASP A 282 12.26 2.25 -3.00
C ASP A 282 11.88 1.93 -1.56
N ALA A 283 11.14 0.84 -1.34
CA ALA A 283 10.79 0.40 0.00
C ALA A 283 12.03 0.07 0.84
N ALA A 284 13.04 -0.57 0.24
CA ALA A 284 14.30 -0.87 0.92
C ALA A 284 15.09 0.41 1.24
N GLN A 285 15.15 1.36 0.30
CA GLN A 285 15.83 2.65 0.50
C GLN A 285 15.14 3.48 1.60
N TRP A 286 13.81 3.57 1.59
CA TRP A 286 13.04 4.19 2.66
C TRP A 286 13.32 3.51 4.00
N ALA A 287 13.24 2.17 4.06
CA ALA A 287 13.49 1.42 5.29
C ALA A 287 14.90 1.64 5.86
N ARG A 288 15.93 1.83 5.01
CA ARG A 288 17.27 2.24 5.46
C ARG A 288 17.29 3.66 5.98
N ALA A 289 16.71 4.60 5.24
CA ALA A 289 16.72 6.02 5.58
C ALA A 289 16.08 6.28 6.94
N VAL A 290 14.96 5.60 7.24
CA VAL A 290 14.26 5.75 8.53
C VAL A 290 14.80 4.85 9.65
N GLY A 291 15.74 3.95 9.34
CA GLY A 291 16.36 3.03 10.30
C GLY A 291 15.56 1.76 10.62
N LEU A 292 14.51 1.46 9.85
CA LEU A 292 13.71 0.23 10.00
C LEU A 292 14.50 -1.03 9.64
N GLU A 293 15.29 -1.01 8.58
CA GLU A 293 16.08 -2.18 8.15
C GLU A 293 17.04 -2.64 9.27
N ALA A 294 17.75 -1.69 9.88
CA ALA A 294 18.65 -1.97 11.00
C ALA A 294 17.89 -2.47 12.24
N ALA A 295 16.72 -1.88 12.55
CA ALA A 295 15.89 -2.30 13.67
C ALA A 295 15.36 -3.73 13.49
N ALA A 296 14.91 -4.08 12.29
CA ALA A 296 14.42 -5.42 11.94
C ALA A 296 15.53 -6.48 12.03
N ALA A 297 16.70 -6.20 11.47
CA ALA A 297 17.86 -7.10 11.55
C ALA A 297 18.32 -7.34 13.00
N ALA A 298 18.28 -6.31 13.86
CA ALA A 298 18.61 -6.44 15.27
C ALA A 298 17.58 -7.30 16.03
N GLY A 299 16.28 -7.10 15.77
CA GLY A 299 15.19 -7.89 16.35
C GLY A 299 15.30 -9.38 16.01
N ALA A 300 15.57 -9.71 14.75
CA ALA A 300 15.74 -11.10 14.29
C ALA A 300 16.92 -11.82 14.99
N ARG A 301 18.06 -11.12 15.19
CA ARG A 301 19.22 -11.66 15.92
C ARG A 301 18.90 -11.89 17.40
N GLY A 302 18.16 -10.97 18.04
CA GLY A 302 17.71 -11.10 19.42
C GLY A 302 16.78 -12.30 19.64
N GLY A 303 15.81 -12.50 18.75
CA GLY A 303 14.91 -13.65 18.75
C GLY A 303 15.65 -14.98 18.61
N ARG A 304 16.59 -15.08 17.66
CA ARG A 304 17.42 -16.30 17.46
C ARG A 304 18.30 -16.62 18.68
N ARG A 305 18.87 -15.60 19.34
CA ARG A 305 19.65 -15.78 20.58
C ARG A 305 18.78 -16.26 21.75
N ARG A 306 17.58 -15.70 21.92
CA ARG A 306 16.63 -16.14 22.97
C ARG A 306 16.15 -17.58 22.73
N ALA A 307 15.83 -17.95 21.49
CA ALA A 307 15.44 -19.32 21.13
C ALA A 307 16.55 -20.35 21.42
N ARG A 308 17.82 -20.03 21.10
CA ARG A 308 18.97 -20.90 21.43
C ARG A 308 19.27 -20.98 22.93
N GLY A 309 19.11 -19.87 23.66
CA GLY A 309 19.27 -19.84 25.12
C GLY A 309 18.19 -20.64 25.87
N GLY A 310 16.93 -20.57 25.40
CA GLY A 310 15.81 -21.34 25.96
C GLY A 310 15.95 -22.85 25.72
N ALA A 311 16.39 -23.26 24.53
CA ALA A 311 16.67 -24.67 24.23
C ALA A 311 17.83 -25.23 25.09
N GLY A 312 18.88 -24.43 25.31
CA GLY A 312 20.01 -24.82 26.18
C GLY A 312 19.67 -24.90 27.67
N ALA A 313 18.68 -24.12 28.14
CA ALA A 313 18.19 -24.19 29.51
C ALA A 313 17.27 -25.40 29.75
N ALA A 314 16.39 -25.72 28.79
CA ALA A 314 15.52 -26.90 28.87
C ALA A 314 16.29 -28.23 28.87
N GLN A 315 17.48 -28.25 28.26
CA GLN A 315 18.33 -29.44 28.20
C GLN A 315 19.20 -29.64 29.47
N ARG A 316 19.37 -28.61 30.30
CA ARG A 316 20.08 -28.70 31.59
C ARG A 316 19.18 -29.04 32.79
N GLN A 317 17.86 -29.01 32.62
CA GLN A 317 16.89 -29.43 33.63
C GLN A 317 16.49 -30.92 33.51
N ARG A 318 17.14 -31.68 32.61
CA ARG A 318 16.92 -33.11 32.38
C ARG A 318 18.18 -33.96 32.62
N ALA A 319 19.18 -33.42 33.30
CA ALA A 319 20.41 -34.12 33.67
C ALA A 319 20.57 -34.12 35.20
#